data_AF-A0A7C5DMB0-F1
#
_entry.id   AF-A0A7C5DMB0-F1
#
_cell.length_a   1.000
_cell.length_b   1.000
_cell.length_c   1.000
_cell.angle_alpha   90.00
_cell.angle_beta   90.00
_cell.angle_gamma   90.00
#
_symmetry.space_group_name_H-M   'P 1'
#
loop_
_entity.id
_entity.type
_entity.pdbx_description
1 polymer ?
#
loop_
_entity_poly.entity_id
_entity_poly.type
_entity_poly.pdbx_seq_one_letter_code
_entity_poly.pdbx_strand_id
1 'polypeptide(L)' 'MALVRGGVRYYHTTEAAQRAGISRSTLLRWLRQGRVPLPARRDRNGWRLFTQEDLEQLKTVAEHAEEETD' A
#
# COMPACT_ATOMS: atom_id res chain seq x y z
N MET A 1 -11.44 3.84 -6.20
CA MET A 1 -12.07 2.67 -6.82
C MET A 1 -11.00 1.64 -7.12
N ALA A 2 -11.17 0.42 -6.60
CA ALA A 2 -10.25 -0.68 -6.85
C ALA A 2 -10.34 -1.12 -8.32
N LEU A 3 -9.20 -1.33 -8.96
CA LEU A 3 -9.13 -1.80 -10.33
C LEU A 3 -9.21 -3.33 -10.33
N VAL A 4 -10.21 -3.92 -10.99
CA VAL A 4 -10.30 -5.39 -11.12
C VAL A 4 -9.76 -5.78 -12.49
N ARG A 5 -8.74 -6.63 -12.53
CA ARG A 5 -8.21 -7.22 -13.78
C ARG A 5 -8.09 -8.72 -13.63
N GLY A 6 -8.77 -9.47 -14.49
CA GLY A 6 -8.72 -10.94 -14.50
C GLY A 6 -9.12 -11.60 -13.18
N GLY A 7 -10.06 -10.99 -12.43
CA GLY A 7 -10.47 -11.47 -11.11
C GLY A 7 -9.59 -11.01 -9.93
N VAL A 8 -8.43 -10.40 -10.20
CA VAL A 8 -7.56 -9.84 -9.17
C VAL A 8 -7.90 -8.38 -8.90
N ARG A 9 -8.05 -8.04 -7.62
CA ARG A 9 -8.28 -6.67 -7.14
C ARG A 9 -6.95 -5.96 -6.94
N TYR A 10 -6.86 -4.77 -7.53
CA TYR A 10 -5.74 -3.87 -7.40
C TYR A 10 -6.19 -2.55 -6.80
N TYR A 11 -5.33 -1.98 -5.98
CA TYR A 11 -5.60 -0.78 -5.22
C TYR A 11 -4.53 0.26 -5.54
N HIS A 12 -4.93 1.52 -5.66
CA HIS A 12 -3.98 2.61 -5.83
C HIS A 12 -3.38 2.99 -4.47
N THR A 13 -2.26 3.74 -4.47
CA THR A 13 -1.61 4.19 -3.22
C THR A 13 -2.59 4.84 -2.23
N THR A 14 -3.51 5.68 -2.71
CA THR A 14 -4.50 6.32 -1.84
C THR A 14 -5.44 5.30 -1.17
N GLU A 15 -5.88 4.30 -1.93
CA GLU A 15 -6.76 3.26 -1.39
C GLU A 15 -6.01 2.30 -0.47
N ALA A 16 -4.75 2.02 -0.77
CA ALA A 16 -3.90 1.20 0.07
C ALA A 16 -3.67 1.86 1.44
N ALA A 17 -3.37 3.16 1.45
CA ALA A 17 -3.23 3.94 2.66
C ALA A 17 -4.53 3.93 3.51
N GLN A 18 -5.68 4.21 2.89
CA GLN A 18 -6.98 4.17 3.58
C GLN A 18 -7.28 2.79 4.18
N ARG A 19 -7.01 1.71 3.45
CA ARG A 19 -7.26 0.34 3.95
C ARG A 19 -6.31 -0.06 5.06
N ALA A 20 -5.10 0.47 5.06
CA ALA A 20 -4.12 0.27 6.12
C ALA A 20 -4.30 1.23 7.30
N GLY A 21 -5.30 2.12 7.27
CA GLY A 21 -5.55 3.07 8.37
C GLY A 21 -4.54 4.23 8.45
N ILE A 22 -3.65 4.37 7.47
CA ILE A 22 -2.58 5.37 7.48
C ILE A 22 -2.82 6.49 6.48
N SER A 23 -2.14 7.62 6.69
CA SER A 23 -2.15 8.71 5.72
C SER A 23 -1.38 8.32 4.45
N ARG A 24 -1.80 8.86 3.29
CA ARG A 24 -1.07 8.69 2.01
C ARG A 24 0.38 9.16 2.12
N SER A 25 0.62 10.24 2.86
CA SER A 25 1.95 10.78 3.18
C SER A 25 2.81 9.77 3.94
N THR A 26 2.25 9.09 4.94
CA THR A 26 2.93 8.02 5.71
C THR A 26 3.33 6.88 4.79
N LEU A 27 2.40 6.39 3.96
CA LEU A 27 2.68 5.33 2.99
C LEU A 27 3.79 5.73 2.01
N LEU A 28 3.73 6.94 1.45
CA LEU A 28 4.77 7.45 0.55
C LEU A 28 6.13 7.57 1.25
N ARG A 29 6.15 7.98 2.52
CA ARG A 29 7.36 8.05 3.33
C ARG A 29 7.95 6.65 3.54
N TRP A 30 7.14 5.66 3.91
CA TRP A 30 7.61 4.28 4.10
C TRP A 30 8.13 3.66 2.80
N LEU A 31 7.45 3.88 1.68
CA LEU A 31 7.92 3.43 0.37
C LEU A 31 9.28 4.06 0.01
N ARG A 32 9.49 5.34 0.35
CA ARG A 32 10.78 6.03 0.14
C ARG A 32 11.87 5.52 1.08
N GLN A 33 11.51 5.16 2.30
CA GLN A 33 12.42 4.62 3.31
C GLN A 33 12.72 3.13 3.13
N GLY A 34 12.00 2.44 2.22
CA GLY A 34 12.10 0.99 2.07
C GLY A 34 11.48 0.20 3.22
N ARG A 35 10.67 0.83 4.08
CA ARG A 35 9.95 0.18 5.19
C ARG A 35 8.88 -0.80 4.70
N VAL A 36 8.30 -0.53 3.54
CA VAL A 36 7.33 -1.40 2.88
C VAL A 36 7.80 -1.70 1.46
N PRO A 37 7.57 -2.92 0.95
CA PRO A 37 7.95 -3.26 -0.41
C PRO A 37 7.25 -2.37 -1.42
N LEU A 38 8.02 -1.90 -2.40
CA LEU A 38 7.47 -1.15 -3.53
C LEU A 38 6.67 -2.14 -4.38
N PRO A 39 5.37 -1.90 -4.67
CA PRO A 39 4.60 -2.81 -5.51
C PRO A 39 5.28 -2.93 -6.87
N ALA A 40 5.63 -4.16 -7.25
CA ALA A 40 6.26 -4.46 -8.52
C ALA A 40 5.31 -4.21 -9.70
N ARG A 41 4.00 -4.29 -9.44
CA ARG A 41 2.95 -4.18 -10.44
C ARG A 41 2.63 -2.71 -10.71
N ARG A 42 2.72 -2.32 -11.97
CA ARG A 42 2.29 -1.01 -12.46
C ARG A 42 1.20 -1.15 -13.50
N ASP A 43 0.27 -0.22 -13.51
CA ASP A 43 -0.71 -0.12 -14.57
C ASP A 43 -0.07 0.40 -15.88
N ARG A 44 -0.86 0.48 -16.95
CA ARG A 44 -0.42 0.99 -18.25
C ARG A 44 0.01 2.46 -18.25
N ASN A 45 -0.42 3.23 -17.25
CA ASN A 45 -0.08 4.62 -17.04
C ASN A 45 1.12 4.77 -16.09
N GLY A 46 1.77 3.67 -15.69
CA GLY A 46 2.89 3.65 -14.77
C GLY A 46 2.50 3.82 -13.29
N TRP A 47 1.22 3.72 -12.95
CA TRP A 47 0.73 3.87 -11.59
C TRP A 47 0.96 2.60 -10.79
N ARG A 48 1.35 2.75 -9.54
CA ARG A 48 1.60 1.64 -8.61
C ARG A 48 0.28 0.97 -8.24
N LEU A 49 0.21 -0.34 -8.42
CA LEU A 49 -0.93 -1.17 -8.09
C LEU A 49 -0.57 -2.11 -6.95
N PHE A 50 -1.32 -2.01 -5.86
CA PHE A 50 -1.20 -2.85 -4.67
C PHE A 50 -2.23 -3.98 -4.78
N THR A 51 -1.84 -5.23 -4.53
CA THR A 51 -2.80 -6.34 -4.38
C THR A 51 -3.28 -6.45 -2.95
N GLN A 52 -4.26 -7.33 -2.72
CA GLN A 52 -4.70 -7.69 -1.37
C GLN A 52 -3.53 -8.09 -0.45
N GLU A 53 -2.60 -8.90 -0.97
CA GLU A 53 -1.40 -9.34 -0.25
C GLU A 53 -0.48 -8.17 0.13
N ASP A 54 -0.26 -7.21 -0.79
CA ASP A 54 0.51 -6.00 -0.48
C ASP A 54 -0.17 -5.17 0.63
N LEU A 55 -1.51 -5.17 0.69
CA LEU A 55 -2.25 -4.49 1.74
C LEU A 55 -2.13 -5.17 3.10
N GLU A 56 -2.11 -6.50 3.13
CA GLU A 56 -1.92 -7.27 4.37
C GLU A 56 -0.54 -6.98 4.95
N GLN A 57 0.51 -7.00 4.12
CA GLN A 57 1.84 -6.59 4.56
C GLN A 57 1.88 -5.13 5.02
N LEU A 58 1.22 -4.23 4.28
CA LEU A 58 1.16 -2.83 4.66
C LEU A 58 0.46 -2.64 6.02
N LYS A 59 -0.61 -3.39 6.28
CA LYS A 59 -1.31 -3.37 7.58
C LYS A 59 -0.41 -3.84 8.71
N THR A 60 0.29 -4.96 8.54
CA THR A 60 1.23 -5.46 9.54
C THR A 60 2.32 -4.43 9.85
N VAL A 61 2.90 -3.79 8.81
CA VAL A 61 3.88 -2.72 9.03
C VAL A 61 3.26 -1.51 9.71
N ALA A 62 1.98 -1.21 9.43
CA ALA A 62 1.28 -0.12 10.09
C ALA A 62 1.03 -0.37 11.57
N GLU A 63 0.58 -1.57 11.92
CA GLU A 63 0.37 -2.01 13.30
C GLU A 63 1.68 -1.90 14.10
N HIS A 64 2.81 -2.37 13.56
CA HIS A 64 4.11 -2.25 14.23
C HIS A 64 4.67 -0.82 14.26
N ALA A 65 4.33 0.03 13.29
CA ALA A 65 4.81 1.41 13.28
C ALA A 65 4.12 2.29 14.34
N GLU A 66 2.92 1.91 14.79
CA GLU A 66 2.22 2.58 15.89
C GLU A 66 2.86 2.26 17.25
N GLU A 67 3.40 1.05 17.44
CA GLU A 67 4.09 0.63 18.68
C GLU A 67 5.40 1.40 18.96
N GLU A 68 6.01 2.01 17.94
CA GLU A 68 7.29 2.76 18.06
C GLU A 68 7.11 4.22 18.52
N THR A 69 5.87 4.70 18.70
CA THR A 69 5.59 6.10 19.07
C THR A 69 5.12 6.28 20.52
N ASP A 70 5.12 5.24 21.36
CA ASP A 70 4.82 5.33 22.80
C ASP A 70 6.07 5.64 23.66
#